data_AF-A0A937HMD1-F1
#
_entry.id   AF-A0A937HMD1-F1
#
_cell.length_a   1.000
_cell.length_b   1.000
_cell.length_c   1.000
_cell.angle_alpha   90.00
_cell.angle_beta   90.00
_cell.angle_gamma   90.00
#
_symmetry.space_group_name_H-M   'P 1'
#
loop_
_entity.id
_entity.type
_entity.pdbx_description
1 polymer ?
#
loop_
_entity_poly.entity_id
_entity_poly.type
_entity_poly.pdbx_seq_one_letter_code
_entity_poly.pdbx_strand_id
1 'polypeptide(L)'
;MKKKLSYRDKLIELAYIYDVKEIREYQNSRKNLTIGQLELILKKNKIVIPKDFKSNFLRDNIFKPVTKIKFNLIEFKENRLRDKNKFIRKAENFKHDSNRKIARTFRDIWKQVGQVGLNFLNIIPKLGKVIYEFFGKLFIDLFHGIYNQRIEPQNAKRVIIGIASVAVVSTIVFSGMNYFTSDKIVKKTEIKKEVIIKKPEIKKEVKKPDIQKENNNKIKNPEIKKKKEPKFEVKRKSVDEVTLPDLNLKTETVLNLFKDVEYDLGYVRSKKLVKPIYFTQFPKDLDALQSTQLKKETFIKIVLPLVVAENERILADREKLIILSDKKFTTDPEKQWIRQKLLEYKVKKGDLKELINRMDIIPTSLALAQAAKESGWGTSRFALEGNAIFGQWTWSGQGIAPLDRASNKSHKILKFPILRASVKAYKNNLNTHNSYSKFREKRSNLREKNKRITGLELTETLNNYAQTGSEYTKILNQIIRQNRLSDFEPVSLINSVKKIELSS
;
A
#
# COMPACT_ATOMS: atom_id res chain seq x y z
N MET A 1 -2.01 -4.44 -21.26
CA MET A 1 -3.14 -5.02 -20.49
C MET A 1 -2.67 -6.35 -19.87
N LYS A 2 -2.98 -6.65 -18.60
CA LYS A 2 -2.62 -7.96 -18.00
C LYS A 2 -3.62 -9.03 -18.45
N LYS A 3 -3.12 -10.16 -18.95
CA LYS A 3 -3.93 -11.30 -19.40
C LYS A 3 -4.52 -12.01 -18.18
N LYS A 4 -5.83 -12.26 -18.16
CA LYS A 4 -6.50 -13.02 -17.09
C LYS A 4 -6.15 -14.50 -17.28
N LEU A 5 -5.40 -15.08 -16.34
CA LEU A 5 -4.97 -16.48 -16.39
C LEU A 5 -6.18 -17.43 -16.37
N SER A 6 -6.13 -18.46 -17.22
CA SER A 6 -7.14 -19.52 -17.26
C SER A 6 -7.07 -20.38 -15.99
N TYR A 7 -8.14 -21.12 -15.68
CA TYR A 7 -8.13 -22.08 -14.57
C TYR A 7 -6.97 -23.09 -14.72
N ARG A 8 -6.72 -23.55 -15.95
CA ARG A 8 -5.57 -24.44 -16.25
C ARG A 8 -4.24 -23.78 -15.92
N ASP A 9 -4.07 -22.51 -16.28
CA ASP A 9 -2.82 -21.77 -16.05
C ASP A 9 -2.59 -21.56 -14.55
N LYS A 10 -3.65 -21.28 -13.77
CA LYS A 10 -3.59 -21.22 -12.30
C LYS A 10 -3.17 -22.54 -11.66
N LEU A 11 -3.63 -23.69 -12.17
CA LEU A 11 -3.20 -25.01 -11.69
C LEU A 11 -1.73 -25.29 -12.04
N ILE A 12 -1.25 -24.79 -13.18
CA ILE A 12 0.15 -24.89 -13.60
C ILE A 12 1.04 -23.97 -12.72
N GLU A 13 0.63 -22.73 -12.46
CA GLU A 13 1.32 -21.85 -11.50
C GLU A 13 1.37 -22.48 -10.11
N LEU A 14 0.26 -23.08 -9.64
CA LEU A 14 0.24 -23.80 -8.36
C LEU A 14 1.24 -24.96 -8.35
N ALA A 15 1.33 -25.73 -9.44
CA ALA A 15 2.33 -26.79 -9.58
C ALA A 15 3.78 -26.27 -9.55
N TYR A 16 4.05 -25.08 -10.13
CA TYR A 16 5.37 -24.43 -10.05
C TYR A 16 5.69 -23.90 -8.65
N ILE A 17 4.71 -23.33 -7.94
CA ILE A 17 4.87 -22.81 -6.57
C ILE A 17 5.26 -23.93 -5.60
N TYR A 18 4.73 -25.14 -5.80
CA TYR A 18 4.99 -26.32 -4.96
C TYR A 18 6.05 -27.28 -5.57
N ASP A 19 6.81 -26.85 -6.60
CA ASP A 19 7.84 -27.61 -7.34
C ASP A 19 7.44 -29.07 -7.69
N VAL A 20 6.22 -29.25 -8.22
CA VAL A 20 5.69 -30.57 -8.60
C VAL A 20 6.39 -31.08 -9.86
N LYS A 21 7.45 -31.87 -9.65
CA LYS A 21 8.33 -32.42 -10.70
C LYS A 21 7.56 -33.10 -11.84
N GLU A 22 6.55 -33.91 -11.53
CA GLU A 22 5.71 -34.62 -12.51
C GLU A 22 5.09 -33.64 -13.53
N ILE A 23 4.47 -32.56 -13.08
CA ILE A 23 3.86 -31.54 -13.96
C ILE A 23 4.92 -30.78 -14.76
N ARG A 24 6.08 -30.51 -14.15
CA ARG A 24 7.23 -29.84 -14.79
C ARG A 24 7.86 -30.69 -15.90
N GLU A 25 7.92 -32.01 -15.73
CA GLU A 25 8.41 -32.96 -16.73
C GLU A 25 7.44 -33.11 -17.91
N TYR A 26 6.12 -33.12 -17.66
CA TYR A 26 5.11 -33.06 -18.73
C TYR A 26 5.17 -31.75 -19.53
N GLN A 27 5.35 -30.60 -18.86
CA GLN A 27 5.58 -29.29 -19.52
C GLN A 27 6.83 -29.34 -20.41
N ASN A 28 7.96 -29.79 -19.89
CA ASN A 28 9.24 -29.84 -20.60
C ASN A 28 9.21 -30.80 -21.80
N SER A 29 8.46 -31.90 -21.73
CA SER A 29 8.27 -32.85 -22.83
C SER A 29 7.19 -32.43 -23.83
N ARG A 30 6.67 -31.19 -23.75
CA ARG A 30 5.58 -30.62 -24.55
C ARG A 30 4.26 -31.43 -24.51
N LYS A 31 4.08 -32.29 -23.52
CA LYS A 31 2.86 -33.09 -23.33
C LYS A 31 1.83 -32.29 -22.54
N ASN A 32 0.69 -32.01 -23.16
CA ASN A 32 -0.37 -31.21 -22.54
C ASN A 32 -1.22 -32.03 -21.57
N LEU A 33 -1.06 -31.80 -20.27
CA LEU A 33 -1.98 -32.30 -19.25
C LEU A 33 -3.33 -31.57 -19.32
N THR A 34 -4.42 -32.32 -19.14
CA THR A 34 -5.78 -31.80 -18.97
C THR A 34 -5.98 -31.21 -17.56
N ILE A 35 -7.04 -30.42 -17.37
CA ILE A 35 -7.38 -29.83 -16.05
C ILE A 35 -7.57 -30.93 -15.00
N GLY A 36 -8.29 -32.01 -15.31
CA GLY A 36 -8.51 -33.13 -14.41
C GLY A 36 -7.22 -33.87 -14.02
N GLN A 37 -6.30 -34.07 -14.98
CA GLN A 37 -4.98 -34.66 -14.69
C GLN A 37 -4.13 -33.75 -13.80
N LEU A 38 -4.13 -32.43 -14.05
CA LEU A 38 -3.44 -31.46 -13.19
C LEU A 38 -4.02 -31.48 -11.76
N GLU A 39 -5.34 -31.46 -11.62
CA GLU A 39 -5.99 -31.59 -10.30
C GLU A 39 -5.60 -32.89 -9.58
N LEU A 40 -5.56 -34.01 -10.30
CA LEU A 40 -5.28 -35.33 -9.73
C LEU A 40 -3.81 -35.45 -9.30
N ILE A 41 -2.86 -34.94 -10.10
CA ILE A 41 -1.44 -34.90 -9.73
C ILE A 41 -1.21 -33.95 -8.53
N LEU A 42 -1.88 -32.79 -8.49
CA LEU A 42 -1.80 -31.88 -7.33
C LEU A 42 -2.34 -32.54 -6.05
N LYS A 43 -3.50 -33.21 -6.11
CA LYS A 43 -4.09 -33.97 -4.99
C LYS A 43 -3.20 -35.13 -4.54
N LYS A 44 -2.61 -35.88 -5.48
CA LYS A 44 -1.62 -36.96 -5.22
C LYS A 44 -0.40 -36.44 -4.45
N ASN A 45 0.04 -35.21 -4.73
CA ASN A 45 1.11 -34.52 -4.01
C ASN A 45 0.63 -33.78 -2.73
N LYS A 46 -0.61 -34.06 -2.26
CA LYS A 46 -1.25 -33.45 -1.07
C LYS A 46 -1.40 -31.91 -1.14
N ILE A 47 -1.40 -31.32 -2.34
CA ILE A 47 -1.57 -29.88 -2.54
C ILE A 47 -3.06 -29.54 -2.57
N VAL A 48 -3.49 -28.68 -1.65
CA VAL A 48 -4.88 -28.21 -1.58
C VAL A 48 -5.14 -27.20 -2.69
N ILE A 49 -6.11 -27.50 -3.56
CA ILE A 49 -6.48 -26.64 -4.69
C ILE A 49 -7.45 -25.55 -4.19
N PRO A 50 -7.13 -24.25 -4.33
CA PRO A 50 -7.98 -23.16 -3.84
C PRO A 50 -9.38 -23.16 -4.47
N LYS A 51 -10.41 -22.92 -3.65
CA LYS A 51 -11.82 -22.98 -4.09
C LYS A 51 -12.19 -21.86 -5.09
N ASP A 52 -11.51 -20.72 -5.04
CA ASP A 52 -11.66 -19.58 -5.97
C ASP A 52 -11.11 -19.86 -7.37
N PHE A 53 -10.32 -20.93 -7.55
CA PHE A 53 -9.91 -21.35 -8.89
C PHE A 53 -11.10 -21.88 -9.71
N LYS A 54 -12.14 -22.43 -9.06
CA LYS A 54 -13.39 -22.86 -9.69
C LYS A 54 -14.30 -21.66 -9.98
N SER A 55 -14.12 -21.05 -11.15
CA SER A 55 -14.89 -19.87 -11.56
C SER A 55 -16.33 -20.19 -11.96
N ASN A 56 -17.30 -19.92 -11.08
CA ASN A 56 -18.73 -19.91 -11.43
C ASN A 56 -19.12 -18.59 -12.12
N PHE A 57 -18.90 -18.53 -13.43
CA PHE A 57 -19.08 -17.37 -14.32
C PHE A 57 -20.38 -16.56 -14.11
N LEU A 58 -21.48 -17.22 -13.74
CA LEU A 58 -22.80 -16.59 -13.58
C LEU A 58 -23.02 -15.89 -12.23
N ARG A 59 -22.33 -16.28 -11.15
CA ARG A 59 -22.66 -15.78 -9.80
C ARG A 59 -22.04 -14.41 -9.50
N ASP A 60 -20.84 -14.14 -10.01
CA ASP A 60 -20.09 -12.92 -9.69
C ASP A 60 -20.46 -11.71 -10.56
N ASN A 61 -21.03 -11.92 -11.76
CA ASN A 61 -21.39 -10.83 -12.68
C ASN A 61 -22.85 -10.34 -12.54
N ILE A 62 -23.77 -11.15 -12.02
CA ILE A 62 -25.22 -10.87 -12.08
C ILE A 62 -25.83 -10.56 -10.70
N PHE A 63 -25.50 -11.32 -9.65
CA PHE A 63 -26.29 -11.31 -8.40
C PHE A 63 -25.75 -10.44 -7.25
N LYS A 64 -24.53 -9.87 -7.36
CA LYS A 64 -23.93 -9.01 -6.32
C LYS A 64 -24.20 -7.48 -6.41
N PRO A 65 -24.57 -6.85 -7.55
CA PRO A 65 -24.82 -5.41 -7.57
C PRO A 65 -26.14 -4.98 -6.90
N VAL A 66 -27.19 -5.79 -7.07
CA VAL A 66 -28.59 -5.35 -6.82
C VAL A 66 -28.94 -5.29 -5.33
N THR A 67 -28.36 -6.15 -4.49
CA THR A 67 -28.71 -6.25 -3.06
C THR A 67 -28.05 -5.20 -2.17
N LYS A 68 -27.10 -4.42 -2.67
CA LYS A 68 -26.32 -3.46 -1.86
C LYS A 68 -26.89 -2.04 -1.82
N ILE A 69 -27.94 -1.75 -2.58
CA ILE A 69 -28.48 -0.38 -2.74
C ILE A 69 -29.56 -0.04 -1.69
N LYS A 70 -30.31 -1.03 -1.18
CA LYS A 70 -31.46 -0.77 -0.29
C LYS A 70 -31.17 -0.51 1.20
N PHE A 71 -29.96 -0.78 1.70
CA PHE A 71 -29.67 -0.66 3.15
C PHE A 71 -28.87 0.58 3.59
N ASN A 72 -28.23 1.33 2.67
CA ASN A 72 -27.36 2.45 3.04
C ASN A 72 -28.04 3.83 3.14
N LEU A 73 -29.34 3.95 2.83
CA LEU A 73 -30.04 5.24 2.81
C LEU A 73 -30.66 5.65 4.16
N ILE A 74 -30.91 4.70 5.06
CA ILE A 74 -31.57 4.95 6.34
C ILE A 74 -30.54 5.44 7.39
N GLU A 75 -29.38 4.79 7.47
CA GLU A 75 -28.32 5.08 8.45
C GLU A 75 -27.60 6.43 8.24
N PHE A 76 -27.71 7.02 7.04
CA PHE A 76 -27.07 8.29 6.70
C PHE A 76 -27.83 9.53 7.24
N LYS A 77 -29.11 9.38 7.60
CA LYS A 77 -29.97 10.50 8.01
C LYS A 77 -29.88 10.83 9.51
N GLU A 78 -29.68 9.81 10.37
CA GLU A 78 -29.59 9.99 11.83
C GLU A 78 -28.28 10.63 12.30
N ASN A 79 -27.14 10.21 11.73
CA ASN A 79 -25.82 10.63 12.23
C ASN A 79 -25.55 12.15 12.07
N ARG A 80 -26.22 12.84 11.12
CA ARG A 80 -26.02 14.30 10.90
C ARG A 80 -26.60 15.20 11.99
N LEU A 81 -27.53 14.72 12.82
CA LEU A 81 -28.17 15.56 13.85
C LEU A 81 -27.34 15.65 15.14
N ARG A 82 -26.57 14.60 15.47
CA ARG A 82 -25.77 14.54 16.70
C ARG A 82 -24.47 15.36 16.62
N ASP A 83 -23.88 15.49 15.44
CA ASP A 83 -22.62 16.21 15.23
C ASP A 83 -22.77 17.73 15.12
N LYS A 84 -23.91 18.24 14.61
CA LYS A 84 -24.17 19.68 14.54
C LYS A 84 -24.11 20.36 15.91
N ASN A 85 -24.70 19.73 16.93
CA ASN A 85 -24.74 20.29 18.29
C ASN A 85 -23.37 20.26 19.00
N LYS A 86 -22.45 19.39 18.59
CA LYS A 86 -21.04 19.42 19.03
C LYS A 86 -20.21 20.48 18.32
N PHE A 87 -20.55 20.82 17.07
CA PHE A 87 -19.80 21.82 16.31
C PHE A 87 -20.09 23.25 16.78
N ILE A 88 -21.35 23.55 17.11
CA ILE A 88 -21.79 24.88 17.58
C ILE A 88 -21.05 25.29 18.87
N ARG A 89 -21.00 24.41 19.87
CA ARG A 89 -20.25 24.62 21.14
C ARG A 89 -18.73 24.74 20.97
N LYS A 90 -18.18 24.42 19.78
CA LYS A 90 -16.75 24.52 19.47
C LYS A 90 -16.39 25.77 18.66
N ALA A 91 -17.40 26.44 18.08
CA ALA A 91 -17.22 27.67 17.30
C ALA A 91 -17.15 28.92 18.20
N GLU A 92 -17.89 28.96 19.31
CA GLU A 92 -17.89 30.11 20.24
C GLU A 92 -16.50 30.36 20.85
N ASN A 93 -15.84 29.31 21.36
CA ASN A 93 -14.52 29.44 21.99
C ASN A 93 -13.37 29.76 21.01
N PHE A 94 -13.62 29.78 19.69
CA PHE A 94 -12.63 30.15 18.67
C PHE A 94 -12.71 31.63 18.23
N LYS A 95 -13.70 32.38 18.72
CA LYS A 95 -14.02 33.72 18.21
C LYS A 95 -13.08 34.83 18.70
N HIS A 96 -12.32 34.61 19.78
CA HIS A 96 -11.67 35.70 20.53
C HIS A 96 -10.19 35.97 20.28
N ASP A 97 -9.42 35.14 19.56
CA ASP A 97 -7.98 35.44 19.37
C ASP A 97 -7.36 34.99 18.02
N SER A 98 -8.04 35.23 16.89
CA SER A 98 -7.50 34.84 15.56
C SER A 98 -7.82 35.77 14.38
N ASN A 99 -8.65 36.81 14.57
CA ASN A 99 -9.21 37.58 13.44
C ASN A 99 -8.27 38.59 12.74
N ARG A 100 -7.12 38.98 13.32
CA ARG A 100 -6.24 40.04 12.76
C ARG A 100 -4.99 39.56 12.00
N LYS A 101 -4.66 38.26 12.01
CA LYS A 101 -3.59 37.66 11.17
C LYS A 101 -4.14 36.84 10.01
N ILE A 102 -5.11 35.95 10.26
CA ILE A 102 -5.66 35.03 9.23
C ILE A 102 -6.29 35.78 8.06
N ALA A 103 -7.04 36.86 8.32
CA ALA A 103 -7.73 37.65 7.30
C ALA A 103 -6.79 38.34 6.29
N ARG A 104 -5.52 38.60 6.64
CA ARG A 104 -4.51 39.13 5.69
C ARG A 104 -4.00 38.02 4.79
N THR A 105 -3.50 36.93 5.38
CA THR A 105 -2.99 35.77 4.62
C THR A 105 -4.04 35.18 3.67
N PHE A 106 -5.31 35.10 4.08
CA PHE A 106 -6.39 34.65 3.18
C PHE A 106 -6.64 35.60 2.01
N ARG A 107 -6.56 36.93 2.23
CA ARG A 107 -6.79 37.93 1.18
C ARG A 107 -5.69 37.89 0.10
N ASP A 108 -4.45 37.68 0.52
CA ASP A 108 -3.31 37.60 -0.40
C ASP A 108 -3.34 36.31 -1.22
N ILE A 109 -3.69 35.18 -0.60
CA ILE A 109 -3.94 33.90 -1.29
C ILE A 109 -5.12 34.03 -2.26
N TRP A 110 -6.23 34.66 -1.86
CA TRP A 110 -7.41 34.83 -2.71
C TRP A 110 -7.12 35.70 -3.95
N LYS A 111 -6.30 36.74 -3.80
CA LYS A 111 -5.82 37.53 -4.95
C LYS A 111 -4.96 36.69 -5.90
N GLN A 112 -4.00 35.92 -5.40
CA GLN A 112 -3.15 35.07 -6.25
C GLN A 112 -3.95 33.98 -6.97
N VAL A 113 -4.87 33.30 -6.28
CA VAL A 113 -5.76 32.29 -6.87
C VAL A 113 -6.71 32.92 -7.90
N GLY A 114 -7.25 34.11 -7.62
CA GLY A 114 -8.06 34.87 -8.58
C GLY A 114 -7.28 35.23 -9.85
N GLN A 115 -6.02 35.66 -9.72
CA GLN A 115 -5.17 36.02 -10.86
C GLN A 115 -4.82 34.79 -11.73
N VAL A 116 -4.54 33.64 -11.11
CA VAL A 116 -4.31 32.37 -11.81
C VAL A 116 -5.61 31.88 -12.48
N GLY A 117 -6.76 32.01 -11.81
CA GLY A 117 -8.06 31.67 -12.37
C GLY A 117 -8.45 32.52 -13.59
N LEU A 118 -8.20 33.84 -13.55
CA LEU A 118 -8.43 34.75 -14.68
C LEU A 118 -7.51 34.43 -15.87
N ASN A 119 -6.24 34.13 -15.61
CA ASN A 119 -5.32 33.69 -16.67
C ASN A 119 -5.75 32.34 -17.28
N PHE A 120 -6.29 31.43 -16.47
CA PHE A 120 -6.84 30.15 -16.95
C PHE A 120 -8.12 30.33 -17.78
N LEU A 121 -9.03 31.22 -17.37
CA LEU A 121 -10.22 31.59 -18.13
C LEU A 121 -9.87 32.14 -19.53
N ASN A 122 -8.81 32.93 -19.66
CA ASN A 122 -8.30 33.41 -20.96
C ASN A 122 -7.67 32.33 -21.85
N ILE A 123 -7.38 31.14 -21.31
CA ILE A 123 -6.88 29.99 -22.09
C ILE A 123 -8.04 29.15 -22.65
N ILE A 124 -9.21 29.13 -22.00
CA ILE A 124 -10.37 28.32 -22.42
C ILE A 124 -10.82 28.64 -23.86
N PRO A 125 -10.96 29.90 -24.31
CA PRO A 125 -11.32 30.20 -25.71
C PRO A 125 -10.27 29.72 -26.72
N LYS A 126 -8.98 29.83 -26.38
CA LYS A 126 -7.88 29.38 -27.23
C LYS A 126 -7.86 27.85 -27.33
N LEU A 127 -8.04 27.15 -26.21
CA LEU A 127 -8.13 25.69 -26.17
C LEU A 127 -9.38 25.21 -26.92
N GLY A 128 -10.52 25.87 -26.76
CA GLY A 128 -11.74 25.60 -27.52
C GLY A 128 -11.55 25.79 -29.03
N LYS A 129 -10.85 26.84 -29.45
CA LYS A 129 -10.51 27.07 -30.87
C LYS A 129 -9.60 25.97 -31.42
N VAL A 130 -8.54 25.59 -30.71
CA VAL A 130 -7.64 24.49 -31.12
C VAL A 130 -8.37 23.15 -31.20
N ILE A 131 -9.25 22.85 -30.25
CA ILE A 131 -10.11 21.66 -30.27
C ILE A 131 -11.07 21.69 -31.46
N TYR A 132 -11.71 22.83 -31.72
CA TYR A 132 -12.63 23.01 -32.85
C TYR A 132 -11.90 22.88 -34.20
N GLU A 133 -10.72 23.48 -34.37
CA GLU A 133 -9.90 23.35 -35.58
C GLU A 133 -9.41 21.90 -35.77
N PHE A 134 -8.96 21.24 -34.70
CA PHE A 134 -8.53 19.84 -34.75
C PHE A 134 -9.66 18.89 -35.15
N PHE A 135 -10.80 18.94 -34.46
CA PHE A 135 -11.94 18.07 -34.78
C PHE A 135 -12.63 18.47 -36.08
N GLY A 136 -12.77 19.76 -36.36
CA GLY A 136 -13.33 20.26 -37.62
C GLY A 136 -12.53 19.76 -38.81
N LYS A 137 -11.20 19.88 -38.77
CA LYS A 137 -10.32 19.34 -39.81
C LYS A 137 -10.39 17.81 -39.88
N LEU A 138 -10.35 17.11 -38.75
CA LEU A 138 -10.45 15.65 -38.69
C LEU A 138 -11.78 15.13 -39.28
N PHE A 139 -12.90 15.82 -39.04
CA PHE A 139 -14.19 15.49 -39.66
C PHE A 139 -14.25 15.86 -41.14
N ILE A 140 -13.74 17.03 -41.55
CA ILE A 140 -13.68 17.43 -42.97
C ILE A 140 -12.85 16.44 -43.77
N ASP A 141 -11.65 16.09 -43.30
CA ASP A 141 -10.76 15.11 -43.96
C ASP A 141 -11.42 13.72 -44.03
N LEU A 142 -12.11 13.30 -42.96
CA LEU A 142 -12.86 12.03 -42.92
C LEU A 142 -14.04 12.03 -43.91
N PHE A 143 -14.86 13.09 -43.94
CA PHE A 143 -16.01 13.18 -44.85
C PHE A 143 -15.58 13.39 -46.31
N HIS A 144 -14.51 14.14 -46.59
CA HIS A 144 -13.91 14.20 -47.92
C HIS A 144 -13.37 12.83 -48.37
N GLY A 145 -12.74 12.06 -47.48
CA GLY A 145 -12.27 10.71 -47.79
C GLY A 145 -13.41 9.71 -48.07
N ILE A 146 -14.56 9.89 -47.41
CA ILE A 146 -15.78 9.09 -47.63
C ILE A 146 -16.50 9.51 -48.92
N TYR A 147 -16.59 10.82 -49.20
CA TYR A 147 -17.30 11.37 -50.36
C TYR A 147 -16.52 11.17 -51.66
N ASN A 148 -15.22 11.48 -51.66
CA ASN A 148 -14.32 11.28 -52.82
C ASN A 148 -13.78 9.84 -52.89
N GLN A 149 -14.66 8.84 -52.69
CA GLN A 149 -14.56 7.44 -53.12
C GLN A 149 -13.19 6.73 -53.01
N ARG A 150 -12.37 7.07 -52.00
CA ARG A 150 -11.03 6.47 -51.74
C ARG A 150 -11.01 5.50 -50.55
N ILE A 151 -12.17 5.23 -49.94
CA ILE A 151 -12.33 4.27 -48.86
C ILE A 151 -13.25 3.14 -49.35
N GLU A 152 -12.82 1.88 -49.17
CA GLU A 152 -13.63 0.71 -49.53
C GLU A 152 -15.05 0.81 -48.94
N PRO A 153 -16.12 0.62 -49.74
CA PRO A 153 -17.49 0.93 -49.32
C PRO A 153 -17.95 0.09 -48.11
N GLN A 154 -17.37 -1.10 -47.89
CA GLN A 154 -17.65 -1.91 -46.71
C GLN A 154 -17.08 -1.32 -45.41
N ASN A 155 -15.91 -0.68 -45.47
CA ASN A 155 -15.25 -0.10 -44.30
C ASN A 155 -15.86 1.25 -43.93
N ALA A 156 -16.18 2.09 -44.93
CA ALA A 156 -16.93 3.32 -44.71
C ALA A 156 -18.29 3.04 -44.04
N LYS A 157 -19.04 2.04 -44.52
CA LYS A 157 -20.33 1.64 -43.94
C LYS A 157 -20.20 1.19 -42.47
N ARG A 158 -19.14 0.46 -42.11
CA ARG A 158 -18.87 0.06 -40.71
C ARG A 158 -18.53 1.25 -39.81
N VAL A 159 -17.75 2.21 -40.29
CA VAL A 159 -17.41 3.44 -39.53
C VAL A 159 -18.66 4.31 -39.32
N ILE A 160 -19.49 4.49 -40.35
CA ILE A 160 -20.76 5.24 -40.26
C ILE A 160 -21.71 4.58 -39.27
N ILE A 161 -21.88 3.24 -39.33
CA ILE A 161 -22.68 2.49 -38.34
C ILE A 161 -22.08 2.63 -36.93
N GLY A 162 -20.76 2.63 -36.79
CA GLY A 162 -20.07 2.88 -35.53
C GLY A 162 -20.42 4.25 -34.94
N ILE A 163 -20.24 5.32 -35.70
CA ILE A 163 -20.56 6.70 -35.28
C ILE A 163 -22.05 6.85 -34.94
N ALA A 164 -22.94 6.32 -35.79
CA ALA A 164 -24.38 6.32 -35.54
C ALA A 164 -24.75 5.55 -34.25
N SER A 165 -24.12 4.40 -34.00
CA SER A 165 -24.36 3.63 -32.77
C SER A 165 -23.89 4.37 -31.51
N VAL A 166 -22.75 5.08 -31.57
CA VAL A 166 -22.25 5.91 -30.46
C VAL A 166 -23.16 7.11 -30.21
N ALA A 167 -23.67 7.76 -31.27
CA ALA A 167 -24.64 8.84 -31.16
C ALA A 167 -25.98 8.35 -30.57
N VAL A 168 -26.49 7.20 -31.01
CA VAL A 168 -27.71 6.60 -30.44
C VAL A 168 -27.50 6.24 -28.97
N VAL A 169 -26.38 5.63 -28.60
CA VAL A 169 -26.08 5.30 -27.19
C VAL A 169 -25.91 6.56 -26.34
N SER A 170 -25.25 7.61 -26.82
CA SER A 170 -25.12 8.86 -26.06
C SER A 170 -26.45 9.59 -25.92
N THR A 171 -27.31 9.58 -26.95
CA THR A 171 -28.67 10.12 -26.87
C THR A 171 -29.55 9.30 -25.91
N ILE A 172 -29.44 7.97 -25.88
CA ILE A 172 -30.15 7.11 -24.92
C ILE A 172 -29.67 7.35 -23.48
N VAL A 173 -28.36 7.52 -23.27
CA VAL A 173 -27.82 7.85 -21.94
C VAL A 173 -28.26 9.24 -21.48
N PHE A 174 -28.23 10.24 -22.36
CA PHE A 174 -28.66 11.61 -22.07
C PHE A 174 -30.18 11.69 -21.81
N SER A 175 -30.98 11.04 -22.66
CA SER A 175 -32.44 10.93 -22.50
C SER A 175 -32.81 10.16 -21.23
N GLY A 176 -32.14 9.04 -20.96
CA GLY A 176 -32.32 8.27 -19.73
C GLY A 176 -31.96 9.06 -18.47
N MET A 177 -30.88 9.85 -18.49
CA MET A 177 -30.53 10.76 -17.41
C MET A 177 -31.62 11.82 -17.16
N ASN A 178 -32.21 12.40 -18.22
CA ASN A 178 -33.34 13.34 -18.09
C ASN A 178 -34.64 12.67 -17.64
N TYR A 179 -34.87 11.41 -17.99
CA TYR A 179 -36.08 10.67 -17.60
C TYR A 179 -36.09 10.31 -16.11
N PHE A 180 -34.92 10.10 -15.49
CA PHE A 180 -34.79 9.85 -14.04
C PHE A 180 -34.71 11.11 -13.17
N THR A 181 -34.69 12.32 -13.76
CA THR A 181 -34.69 13.61 -13.02
C THR A 181 -35.97 14.42 -13.18
N SER A 182 -36.93 13.99 -14.00
CA SER A 182 -38.09 14.80 -14.41
C SER A 182 -39.44 14.23 -13.98
N ASP A 183 -39.73 14.28 -12.67
CA ASP A 183 -41.10 14.11 -12.18
C ASP A 183 -41.94 15.35 -12.57
N LYS A 184 -42.82 15.24 -13.59
CA LYS A 184 -44.02 16.09 -13.77
C LYS A 184 -44.98 15.63 -14.91
N ILE A 185 -46.00 14.88 -14.49
CA ILE A 185 -47.44 15.00 -14.88
C ILE A 185 -47.80 15.28 -16.36
N VAL A 186 -48.25 14.21 -17.03
CA VAL A 186 -49.46 14.05 -17.88
C VAL A 186 -49.93 15.21 -18.78
N LYS A 187 -50.05 14.92 -20.09
CA LYS A 187 -51.28 15.20 -20.88
C LYS A 187 -51.51 14.15 -21.98
N LYS A 188 -52.77 13.96 -22.35
CA LYS A 188 -53.32 12.83 -23.14
C LYS A 188 -53.80 13.32 -24.51
N THR A 189 -53.44 12.62 -25.58
CA THR A 189 -54.19 12.62 -26.86
C THR A 189 -53.96 11.32 -27.63
N GLU A 190 -54.83 11.05 -28.60
CA GLU A 190 -55.25 9.71 -29.05
C GLU A 190 -55.11 9.58 -30.60
N ILE A 191 -55.38 8.39 -31.17
CA ILE A 191 -55.69 8.13 -32.62
C ILE A 191 -54.45 8.16 -33.58
N LYS A 192 -54.22 7.28 -34.59
CA LYS A 192 -54.98 6.17 -35.23
C LYS A 192 -54.03 5.03 -35.72
N LYS A 193 -54.61 3.92 -36.22
CA LYS A 193 -53.96 2.68 -36.71
C LYS A 193 -53.37 2.79 -38.12
N GLU A 194 -52.39 1.94 -38.46
CA GLU A 194 -52.49 1.06 -39.65
C GLU A 194 -51.59 -0.19 -39.58
N VAL A 195 -51.86 -1.19 -40.43
CA VAL A 195 -51.35 -2.58 -40.34
C VAL A 195 -50.88 -3.06 -41.72
N ILE A 196 -49.66 -3.60 -41.84
CA ILE A 196 -49.25 -4.45 -42.98
C ILE A 196 -48.46 -5.68 -42.47
N ILE A 197 -48.72 -6.85 -43.07
CA ILE A 197 -48.19 -8.18 -42.70
C ILE A 197 -47.61 -8.88 -43.95
N LYS A 198 -46.45 -9.55 -43.79
CA LYS A 198 -45.95 -10.83 -44.42
C LYS A 198 -44.41 -10.80 -44.46
N LYS A 199 -43.65 -11.75 -43.86
CA LYS A 199 -43.44 -13.22 -44.04
C LYS A 199 -42.34 -13.59 -45.09
N PRO A 200 -41.65 -14.75 -44.97
CA PRO A 200 -40.21 -14.87 -45.27
C PRO A 200 -39.75 -16.05 -46.16
N GLU A 201 -38.48 -16.04 -46.58
CA GLU A 201 -37.72 -17.18 -47.18
C GLU A 201 -36.26 -17.15 -46.61
N ILE A 202 -35.49 -18.21 -46.29
CA ILE A 202 -35.36 -19.66 -46.62
C ILE A 202 -34.14 -19.98 -47.53
N LYS A 203 -33.08 -20.52 -46.88
CA LYS A 203 -32.05 -21.52 -47.30
C LYS A 203 -31.36 -21.48 -48.69
N LYS A 204 -30.01 -21.58 -48.67
CA LYS A 204 -29.15 -22.73 -49.09
C LYS A 204 -27.66 -22.34 -48.85
N GLU A 205 -26.77 -23.18 -48.29
CA GLU A 205 -26.03 -24.34 -48.88
C GLU A 205 -25.11 -23.93 -50.07
N VAL A 206 -23.87 -24.42 -50.28
CA VAL A 206 -23.16 -25.64 -49.82
C VAL A 206 -21.64 -25.62 -50.18
N LYS A 207 -20.75 -26.30 -49.39
CA LYS A 207 -19.43 -26.99 -49.72
C LYS A 207 -18.31 -26.26 -50.57
N LYS A 208 -17.00 -26.63 -50.63
CA LYS A 208 -16.05 -27.53 -49.91
C LYS A 208 -14.56 -27.07 -50.21
N PRO A 209 -13.49 -27.75 -49.71
CA PRO A 209 -12.09 -27.23 -49.66
C PRO A 209 -11.09 -27.98 -50.60
N ASP A 210 -9.79 -27.62 -50.52
CA ASP A 210 -8.58 -28.48 -50.56
C ASP A 210 -7.40 -27.70 -49.93
N ILE A 211 -6.40 -28.19 -49.16
CA ILE A 211 -5.52 -29.39 -49.11
C ILE A 211 -4.25 -29.28 -49.99
N GLN A 212 -3.07 -29.16 -49.35
CA GLN A 212 -1.76 -29.83 -49.58
C GLN A 212 -0.67 -29.14 -48.70
N LYS A 213 0.10 -29.84 -47.82
CA LYS A 213 1.37 -30.62 -48.03
C LYS A 213 2.59 -29.71 -48.36
N GLU A 214 3.84 -29.93 -47.93
CA GLU A 214 4.52 -31.06 -47.22
C GLU A 214 5.92 -30.63 -46.64
N ASN A 215 6.50 -31.41 -45.71
CA ASN A 215 7.97 -31.64 -45.49
C ASN A 215 8.92 -30.46 -45.03
N ASN A 216 10.08 -30.64 -44.37
CA ASN A 216 10.79 -31.83 -43.85
C ASN A 216 11.81 -31.55 -42.69
N ASN A 217 12.00 -32.53 -41.79
CA ASN A 217 13.21 -32.95 -41.03
C ASN A 217 14.28 -31.98 -40.45
N LYS A 218 14.58 -32.11 -39.13
CA LYS A 218 15.77 -32.87 -38.60
C LYS A 218 15.81 -32.97 -37.05
N ILE A 219 16.48 -34.02 -36.55
CA ILE A 219 16.63 -34.41 -35.12
C ILE A 219 18.12 -34.64 -34.82
N LYS A 220 18.60 -34.33 -33.59
CA LYS A 220 19.59 -35.13 -32.81
C LYS A 220 19.69 -34.68 -31.33
N ASN A 221 20.25 -35.55 -30.49
CA ASN A 221 20.00 -35.66 -29.03
C ASN A 221 21.25 -35.35 -28.14
N PRO A 222 21.18 -35.39 -26.79
CA PRO A 222 22.11 -34.68 -25.87
C PRO A 222 23.04 -35.54 -24.98
N GLU A 223 24.00 -34.87 -24.33
CA GLU A 223 24.87 -35.31 -23.21
C GLU A 223 25.33 -34.07 -22.39
N ILE A 224 25.88 -34.06 -21.16
CA ILE A 224 26.04 -35.04 -20.05
C ILE A 224 26.10 -34.27 -18.68
N LYS A 225 26.08 -34.96 -17.52
CA LYS A 225 26.18 -34.37 -16.16
C LYS A 225 27.63 -34.28 -15.63
N LYS A 226 27.91 -33.36 -14.68
CA LYS A 226 28.92 -33.56 -13.60
C LYS A 226 28.43 -33.06 -12.24
N LYS A 227 28.70 -33.85 -11.18
CA LYS A 227 28.45 -33.55 -9.74
C LYS A 227 29.71 -32.93 -9.10
N LYS A 228 29.54 -32.20 -7.98
CA LYS A 228 30.50 -32.14 -6.85
C LYS A 228 29.73 -32.05 -5.51
N GLU A 229 30.39 -32.47 -4.43
CA GLU A 229 29.82 -32.85 -3.13
C GLU A 229 29.90 -31.74 -2.05
N PRO A 230 29.25 -31.91 -0.86
CA PRO A 230 28.82 -30.80 -0.02
C PRO A 230 29.86 -30.34 1.03
N LYS A 231 29.71 -29.09 1.49
CA LYS A 231 30.31 -28.62 2.75
C LYS A 231 29.25 -28.55 3.85
N PHE A 232 29.59 -29.06 5.03
CA PHE A 232 28.80 -28.90 6.25
C PHE A 232 28.95 -27.47 6.79
N GLU A 233 27.84 -26.78 7.03
CA GLU A 233 27.81 -25.58 7.88
C GLU A 233 26.71 -25.68 8.93
N VAL A 234 27.01 -25.16 10.12
CA VAL A 234 26.28 -25.42 11.36
C VAL A 234 24.95 -24.67 11.41
N LYS A 235 23.83 -25.40 11.42
CA LYS A 235 22.49 -24.83 11.61
C LYS A 235 22.31 -24.25 13.02
N ARG A 236 22.50 -22.94 13.17
CA ARG A 236 21.85 -22.19 14.24
C ARG A 236 20.35 -22.14 13.94
N LYS A 237 19.50 -22.59 14.87
CA LYS A 237 18.04 -22.45 14.75
C LYS A 237 17.66 -20.97 14.82
N SER A 238 17.52 -20.32 13.68
CA SER A 238 16.77 -19.07 13.56
C SER A 238 15.28 -19.37 13.72
N VAL A 239 14.55 -18.48 14.39
CA VAL A 239 13.10 -18.42 14.24
C VAL A 239 12.82 -18.07 12.78
N ASP A 240 12.01 -18.88 12.09
CA ASP A 240 11.74 -18.68 10.66
C ASP A 240 10.94 -17.39 10.43
N GLU A 241 11.68 -16.32 10.16
CA GLU A 241 11.13 -15.00 9.88
C GLU A 241 10.59 -14.95 8.45
N VAL A 242 9.27 -15.08 8.32
CA VAL A 242 8.56 -14.97 7.03
C VAL A 242 8.69 -13.53 6.51
N THR A 243 9.71 -13.31 5.70
CA THR A 243 9.95 -12.07 4.95
C THR A 243 9.37 -12.21 3.56
N LEU A 244 8.38 -11.39 3.23
CA LEU A 244 7.75 -11.43 1.91
C LEU A 244 8.67 -10.77 0.87
N PRO A 245 8.94 -11.41 -0.29
CA PRO A 245 9.81 -10.84 -1.33
C PRO A 245 9.23 -9.54 -1.93
N ASP A 246 9.98 -8.88 -2.82
CA ASP A 246 9.62 -7.62 -3.51
C ASP A 246 8.43 -7.79 -4.46
N LEU A 247 7.28 -8.01 -3.85
CA LEU A 247 5.97 -8.08 -4.45
C LEU A 247 5.51 -6.64 -4.66
N ASN A 248 5.00 -6.36 -5.86
CA ASN A 248 4.31 -5.10 -6.16
C ASN A 248 2.93 -5.11 -5.47
N LEU A 249 2.96 -5.04 -4.13
CA LEU A 249 1.87 -5.31 -3.21
C LEU A 249 0.76 -4.28 -3.42
N LYS A 250 -0.42 -4.80 -3.76
CA LYS A 250 -1.66 -4.03 -3.66
C LYS A 250 -2.14 -4.01 -2.22
N THR A 251 -2.79 -2.92 -1.84
CA THR A 251 -3.40 -2.74 -0.53
C THR A 251 -4.47 -3.79 -0.28
N GLU A 252 -5.21 -4.21 -1.31
CA GLU A 252 -6.17 -5.33 -1.23
C GLU A 252 -5.49 -6.64 -0.80
N THR A 253 -4.30 -6.95 -1.33
CA THR A 253 -3.54 -8.16 -0.96
C THR A 253 -3.10 -8.09 0.50
N VAL A 254 -2.62 -6.94 0.97
CA VAL A 254 -2.24 -6.71 2.37
C VAL A 254 -3.45 -6.83 3.30
N LEU A 255 -4.59 -6.25 2.92
CA LEU A 255 -5.83 -6.33 3.68
C LEU A 255 -6.41 -7.74 3.74
N ASN A 256 -6.29 -8.53 2.67
CA ASN A 256 -6.74 -9.92 2.68
C ASN A 256 -5.81 -10.79 3.52
N LEU A 257 -4.48 -10.65 3.38
CA LEU A 257 -3.53 -11.31 4.27
C LEU A 257 -3.83 -11.03 5.76
N PHE A 258 -4.16 -9.78 6.12
CA PHE A 258 -4.56 -9.43 7.48
C PHE A 258 -5.88 -10.06 7.94
N LYS A 259 -6.81 -10.39 7.05
CA LYS A 259 -8.03 -11.14 7.39
C LYS A 259 -7.71 -12.63 7.55
N ASP A 260 -6.98 -13.20 6.60
CA ASP A 260 -6.64 -14.63 6.54
C ASP A 260 -5.83 -15.07 7.76
N VAL A 261 -4.97 -14.19 8.27
CA VAL A 261 -4.19 -14.41 9.50
C VAL A 261 -4.84 -13.78 10.74
N GLU A 262 -6.12 -13.39 10.69
CA GLU A 262 -6.88 -12.82 11.81
C GLU A 262 -6.12 -11.72 12.60
N TYR A 263 -5.47 -10.80 11.88
CA TYR A 263 -4.67 -9.76 12.49
C TYR A 263 -5.50 -8.49 12.68
N ASP A 264 -6.03 -8.33 13.90
CA ASP A 264 -6.83 -7.18 14.31
C ASP A 264 -6.15 -6.30 15.38
N LEU A 265 -6.36 -4.98 15.32
CA LEU A 265 -5.80 -4.04 16.29
C LEU A 265 -6.57 -4.01 17.61
N GLY A 266 -7.86 -4.35 17.63
CA GLY A 266 -8.62 -4.55 18.87
C GLY A 266 -8.11 -5.76 19.66
N TYR A 267 -7.80 -6.86 18.97
CA TYR A 267 -7.09 -8.00 19.56
C TYR A 267 -5.73 -7.60 20.14
N VAL A 268 -4.90 -6.87 19.38
CA VAL A 268 -3.59 -6.39 19.88
C VAL A 268 -3.74 -5.47 21.09
N ARG A 269 -4.70 -4.53 21.06
CA ARG A 269 -4.96 -3.58 22.16
C ARG A 269 -5.43 -4.28 23.44
N SER A 270 -6.17 -5.38 23.34
CA SER A 270 -6.70 -6.12 24.49
C SER A 270 -5.71 -7.17 25.01
N LYS A 271 -5.13 -8.00 24.16
CA LYS A 271 -4.21 -9.08 24.55
C LYS A 271 -2.75 -8.64 24.73
N LYS A 272 -2.40 -7.43 24.28
CA LYS A 272 -1.02 -6.90 24.25
C LYS A 272 -0.02 -7.74 23.45
N LEU A 273 -0.52 -8.46 22.45
CA LEU A 273 0.29 -9.33 21.60
C LEU A 273 0.11 -8.99 20.12
N VAL A 274 1.21 -8.90 19.36
CA VAL A 274 1.21 -8.64 17.92
C VAL A 274 1.78 -9.82 17.11
N LYS A 275 1.17 -10.09 15.94
CA LYS A 275 1.65 -11.12 15.00
C LYS A 275 2.93 -10.63 14.31
N PRO A 276 4.02 -11.41 14.25
CA PRO A 276 5.31 -11.01 13.67
C PRO A 276 5.28 -11.06 12.13
N ILE A 277 4.43 -10.22 11.52
CA ILE A 277 4.26 -10.14 10.06
C ILE A 277 5.10 -8.97 9.55
N TYR A 278 6.08 -9.25 8.69
CA TYR A 278 7.06 -8.26 8.27
C TYR A 278 7.01 -8.02 6.75
N PHE A 279 6.48 -6.86 6.37
CA PHE A 279 6.52 -6.40 4.98
C PHE A 279 7.87 -5.77 4.66
N THR A 280 8.34 -6.00 3.45
CA THR A 280 9.54 -5.39 2.90
C THR A 280 9.31 -3.97 2.40
N GLN A 281 8.10 -3.66 1.90
CA GLN A 281 7.66 -2.35 1.41
C GLN A 281 6.20 -2.05 1.81
N PHE A 282 5.80 -0.77 1.74
CA PHE A 282 4.39 -0.38 1.81
C PHE A 282 3.66 -0.68 0.47
N PRO A 283 2.35 -0.98 0.49
CA PRO A 283 1.58 -1.13 -0.75
C PRO A 283 1.44 0.23 -1.45
N LYS A 284 1.62 0.25 -2.79
CA LYS A 284 1.77 1.50 -3.57
C LYS A 284 0.48 2.29 -3.75
N ASP A 285 -0.67 1.63 -3.60
CA ASP A 285 -2.03 2.16 -3.72
C ASP A 285 -2.68 2.43 -2.34
N LEU A 286 -1.87 2.59 -1.28
CA LEU A 286 -2.36 2.87 0.08
C LEU A 286 -3.09 4.23 0.16
N ASP A 287 -2.72 5.17 -0.70
CA ASP A 287 -3.37 6.47 -0.87
C ASP A 287 -4.78 6.37 -1.48
N ALA A 288 -5.02 5.41 -2.37
CA ALA A 288 -6.31 5.16 -3.03
C ALA A 288 -7.41 4.69 -2.06
N LEU A 289 -7.06 4.26 -0.83
CA LEU A 289 -8.04 3.99 0.23
C LEU A 289 -8.84 5.26 0.59
N GLN A 290 -10.14 5.22 0.31
CA GLN A 290 -11.09 6.30 0.63
C GLN A 290 -11.29 6.50 2.14
N SER A 291 -11.30 5.42 2.92
CA SER A 291 -11.43 5.51 4.38
C SER A 291 -10.10 5.88 5.02
N THR A 292 -10.02 7.10 5.57
CA THR A 292 -8.90 7.56 6.38
C THR A 292 -8.64 6.65 7.58
N GLN A 293 -9.68 6.09 8.20
CA GLN A 293 -9.54 5.18 9.33
C GLN A 293 -8.86 3.87 8.91
N LEU A 294 -9.35 3.23 7.84
CA LEU A 294 -8.77 1.99 7.31
C LEU A 294 -7.31 2.19 6.88
N LYS A 295 -6.98 3.34 6.27
CA LYS A 295 -5.62 3.71 5.89
C LYS A 295 -4.67 3.76 7.10
N LYS A 296 -5.08 4.45 8.18
CA LYS A 296 -4.34 4.53 9.44
C LYS A 296 -4.17 3.17 10.11
N GLU A 297 -5.24 2.36 10.16
CA GLU A 297 -5.19 1.02 10.75
C GLU A 297 -4.27 0.08 9.97
N THR A 298 -4.34 0.11 8.64
CA THR A 298 -3.45 -0.66 7.75
C THR A 298 -2.00 -0.26 7.97
N PHE A 299 -1.71 1.05 8.02
CA PHE A 299 -0.39 1.56 8.35
C PHE A 299 0.12 1.08 9.72
N ILE A 300 -0.70 1.19 10.78
CA ILE A 300 -0.33 0.71 12.12
C ILE A 300 -0.08 -0.80 12.10
N LYS A 301 -0.93 -1.60 11.43
CA LYS A 301 -0.74 -3.05 11.30
C LYS A 301 0.60 -3.41 10.65
N ILE A 302 1.03 -2.67 9.63
CA ILE A 302 2.33 -2.86 8.95
C ILE A 302 3.51 -2.46 9.85
N VAL A 303 3.45 -1.29 10.51
CA VAL A 303 4.60 -0.71 11.21
C VAL A 303 4.78 -1.24 12.64
N LEU A 304 3.70 -1.52 13.35
CA LEU A 304 3.72 -1.97 14.75
C LEU A 304 4.63 -3.19 14.99
N PRO A 305 4.54 -4.33 14.27
CA PRO A 305 5.39 -5.48 14.53
C PRO A 305 6.87 -5.20 14.27
N LEU A 306 7.21 -4.34 13.29
CA LEU A 306 8.58 -3.92 13.03
C LEU A 306 9.15 -3.09 14.20
N VAL A 307 8.34 -2.20 14.79
CA VAL A 307 8.72 -1.40 15.95
C VAL A 307 8.85 -2.28 17.20
N VAL A 308 7.92 -3.20 17.46
CA VAL A 308 7.98 -4.10 18.62
C VAL A 308 9.18 -5.02 18.54
N ALA A 309 9.41 -5.71 17.40
CA ALA A 309 10.53 -6.63 17.21
C ALA A 309 11.90 -5.96 17.45
N GLU A 310 12.10 -4.74 16.92
CA GLU A 310 13.36 -4.02 17.14
C GLU A 310 13.48 -3.50 18.59
N ASN A 311 12.37 -3.28 19.33
CA ASN A 311 12.45 -2.96 20.77
C ASN A 311 12.85 -4.20 21.57
N GLU A 312 12.25 -5.36 21.30
CA GLU A 312 12.63 -6.63 21.93
C GLU A 312 14.09 -6.98 21.66
N ARG A 313 14.59 -6.78 20.43
CA ARG A 313 16.01 -6.94 20.11
C ARG A 313 16.91 -6.05 20.96
N ILE A 314 16.56 -4.77 21.11
CA ILE A 314 17.34 -3.81 21.91
C ILE A 314 17.30 -4.19 23.40
N LEU A 315 16.18 -4.68 23.93
CA LEU A 315 16.09 -5.16 25.32
C LEU A 315 16.95 -6.41 25.55
N ALA A 316 16.91 -7.38 24.63
CA ALA A 316 17.74 -8.58 24.73
C ALA A 316 19.25 -8.26 24.61
N ASP A 317 19.63 -7.34 23.71
CA ASP A 317 21.00 -6.82 23.64
C ASP A 317 21.37 -6.11 24.96
N ARG A 318 20.48 -5.28 25.54
CA ARG A 318 20.71 -4.54 26.80
C ARG A 318 20.91 -5.46 27.99
N GLU A 319 20.05 -6.47 28.17
CA GLU A 319 20.15 -7.44 29.26
C GLU A 319 21.43 -8.25 29.18
N LYS A 320 21.79 -8.70 27.96
CA LYS A 320 23.08 -9.33 27.72
C LYS A 320 24.23 -8.38 28.10
N LEU A 321 24.15 -7.10 27.76
CA LEU A 321 25.19 -6.14 28.11
C LEU A 321 25.34 -5.95 29.63
N ILE A 322 24.23 -5.88 30.38
CA ILE A 322 24.25 -5.76 31.85
C ILE A 322 24.87 -7.02 32.47
N ILE A 323 24.45 -8.21 32.04
CA ILE A 323 25.07 -9.48 32.48
C ILE A 323 26.58 -9.51 32.19
N LEU A 324 27.02 -8.92 31.06
CA LEU A 324 28.44 -8.84 30.70
C LEU A 324 29.22 -7.72 31.41
N SER A 325 28.58 -6.64 31.87
CA SER A 325 29.26 -5.59 32.66
C SER A 325 29.59 -6.06 34.07
N ASP A 326 28.80 -6.98 34.61
CA ASP A 326 28.90 -7.42 35.99
C ASP A 326 29.80 -8.68 36.12
N LYS A 327 30.18 -9.30 34.99
CA LYS A 327 31.13 -10.41 34.94
C LYS A 327 32.57 -9.96 35.19
N LYS A 328 33.25 -10.62 36.12
CA LYS A 328 34.71 -10.48 36.35
C LYS A 328 35.56 -10.84 35.11
N PHE A 329 35.12 -11.81 34.32
CA PHE A 329 35.84 -12.28 33.13
C PHE A 329 34.89 -12.46 31.94
N THR A 330 35.33 -12.04 30.75
CA THR A 330 34.60 -12.19 29.49
C THR A 330 35.39 -13.04 28.50
N THR A 331 34.68 -13.94 27.82
CA THR A 331 35.21 -14.76 26.72
C THR A 331 35.45 -13.90 25.46
N ASP A 332 36.28 -14.35 24.54
CA ASP A 332 36.57 -13.58 23.32
C ASP A 332 35.35 -13.34 22.41
N PRO A 333 34.39 -14.28 22.26
CA PRO A 333 33.11 -13.99 21.60
C PRO A 333 32.28 -12.90 22.30
N GLU A 334 32.32 -12.83 23.64
CA GLU A 334 31.66 -11.76 24.40
C GLU A 334 32.37 -10.42 24.19
N LYS A 335 33.72 -10.38 24.23
CA LYS A 335 34.51 -9.19 23.91
C LYS A 335 34.26 -8.70 22.47
N GLN A 336 34.18 -9.62 21.50
CA GLN A 336 33.88 -9.29 20.10
C GLN A 336 32.48 -8.69 19.97
N TRP A 337 31.49 -9.28 20.63
CA TRP A 337 30.12 -8.76 20.65
C TRP A 337 30.04 -7.38 21.32
N ILE A 338 30.73 -7.14 22.45
CA ILE A 338 30.82 -5.82 23.08
C ILE A 338 31.45 -4.80 22.12
N ARG A 339 32.58 -5.13 21.46
CA ARG A 339 33.22 -4.26 20.46
C ARG A 339 32.28 -3.90 19.31
N GLN A 340 31.52 -4.87 18.80
CA GLN A 340 30.50 -4.62 17.78
C GLN A 340 29.40 -3.66 18.27
N LYS A 341 28.96 -3.77 19.53
CA LYS A 341 27.95 -2.88 20.12
C LYS A 341 28.47 -1.48 20.39
N LEU A 342 29.71 -1.34 20.87
CA LEU A 342 30.38 -0.03 21.00
C LEU A 342 30.43 0.70 19.66
N LEU A 343 30.72 -0.02 18.56
CA LEU A 343 30.69 0.52 17.19
C LEU A 343 29.25 0.84 16.71
N GLU A 344 28.30 -0.08 16.85
CA GLU A 344 26.88 0.11 16.47
C GLU A 344 26.28 1.38 17.13
N TYR A 345 26.58 1.57 18.41
CA TYR A 345 26.10 2.69 19.23
C TYR A 345 27.05 3.91 19.29
N LYS A 346 28.16 3.91 18.53
CA LYS A 346 29.14 5.03 18.45
C LYS A 346 29.69 5.49 19.81
N VAL A 347 29.95 4.56 20.71
CA VAL A 347 30.51 4.81 22.05
C VAL A 347 32.03 4.78 21.97
N LYS A 348 32.69 5.75 22.59
CA LYS A 348 34.17 5.87 22.58
C LYS A 348 34.77 5.27 23.85
N LYS A 349 36.08 5.00 23.82
CA LYS A 349 36.89 4.55 24.97
C LYS A 349 36.41 3.27 25.69
N GLY A 350 35.43 2.55 25.14
CA GLY A 350 34.90 1.32 25.76
C GLY A 350 33.95 1.56 26.94
N ASP A 351 33.37 2.76 27.08
CA ASP A 351 32.48 3.08 28.21
C ASP A 351 31.20 2.24 28.19
N LEU A 352 31.15 1.21 29.03
CA LEU A 352 29.98 0.34 29.15
C LEU A 352 28.77 1.03 29.78
N LYS A 353 28.97 2.05 30.63
CA LYS A 353 27.86 2.82 31.24
C LYS A 353 27.19 3.70 30.18
N GLU A 354 27.98 4.38 29.35
CA GLU A 354 27.45 5.10 28.19
C GLU A 354 26.73 4.14 27.22
N LEU A 355 27.32 2.97 26.94
CA LEU A 355 26.70 1.97 26.07
C LEU A 355 25.35 1.49 26.61
N ILE A 356 25.24 1.23 27.92
CA ILE A 356 23.98 0.88 28.57
C ILE A 356 22.96 2.03 28.43
N ASN A 357 23.33 3.30 28.68
CA ASN A 357 22.40 4.43 28.52
C ASN A 357 21.90 4.59 27.06
N ARG A 358 22.78 4.41 26.07
CA ARG A 358 22.43 4.44 24.65
C ARG A 358 21.56 3.25 24.22
N MET A 359 21.82 2.05 24.75
CA MET A 359 21.14 0.80 24.39
C MET A 359 19.80 0.62 25.13
N ASP A 360 18.78 1.37 24.73
CA ASP A 360 17.43 1.22 25.25
C ASP A 360 16.34 1.52 24.20
N ILE A 361 15.10 1.15 24.51
CA ILE A 361 13.94 1.19 23.63
C ILE A 361 13.51 2.60 23.25
N ILE A 362 12.80 2.70 22.12
CA ILE A 362 12.01 3.87 21.76
C ILE A 362 10.54 3.50 21.96
N PRO A 363 9.73 4.25 22.74
CA PRO A 363 8.34 3.89 23.02
C PRO A 363 7.54 3.66 21.74
N THR A 364 6.77 2.57 21.71
CA THR A 364 6.02 2.12 20.52
C THR A 364 5.06 3.20 20.01
N SER A 365 4.39 3.90 20.93
CA SER A 365 3.50 5.03 20.64
C SER A 365 4.19 6.18 19.92
N LEU A 366 5.39 6.55 20.38
CA LEU A 366 6.22 7.61 19.81
C LEU A 366 6.76 7.23 18.43
N ALA A 367 7.31 6.02 18.30
CA ALA A 367 7.81 5.51 17.02
C ALA A 367 6.68 5.44 15.98
N LEU A 368 5.48 4.98 16.34
CA LEU A 368 4.32 5.00 15.45
C LEU A 368 3.88 6.43 15.08
N ALA A 369 3.92 7.38 16.02
CA ALA A 369 3.54 8.77 15.76
C ALA A 369 4.52 9.48 14.83
N GLN A 370 5.83 9.31 15.04
CA GLN A 370 6.85 9.83 14.13
C GLN A 370 6.77 9.15 12.76
N ALA A 371 6.65 7.82 12.71
CA ALA A 371 6.45 7.09 11.46
C ALA A 371 5.23 7.64 10.68
N ALA A 372 4.09 7.83 11.34
CA ALA A 372 2.89 8.38 10.72
C ALA A 372 3.10 9.83 10.21
N LYS A 373 3.80 10.66 10.98
CA LYS A 373 4.08 12.07 10.64
C LYS A 373 5.06 12.20 9.46
N GLU A 374 6.18 11.47 9.47
CA GLU A 374 7.23 11.58 8.44
C GLU A 374 6.84 10.89 7.13
N SER A 375 6.20 9.71 7.20
CA SER A 375 5.76 8.97 6.01
C SER A 375 4.41 9.39 5.45
N GLY A 376 3.69 10.31 6.11
CA GLY A 376 2.31 10.65 5.76
C GLY A 376 1.36 9.45 5.84
N TRP A 377 1.46 8.64 6.89
CA TRP A 377 0.78 7.34 7.02
C TRP A 377 1.13 6.34 5.90
N GLY A 378 2.40 6.33 5.47
CA GLY A 378 2.94 5.39 4.49
C GLY A 378 2.76 5.80 3.02
N THR A 379 2.06 6.90 2.72
CA THR A 379 1.78 7.33 1.33
C THR A 379 2.84 8.27 0.75
N SER A 380 3.80 8.74 1.55
CA SER A 380 4.90 9.58 1.07
C SER A 380 5.75 8.84 0.03
N ARG A 381 6.14 9.54 -1.05
CA ARG A 381 7.04 9.00 -2.09
C ARG A 381 8.33 8.42 -1.50
N PHE A 382 8.89 9.03 -0.46
CA PHE A 382 10.08 8.53 0.22
C PHE A 382 9.83 7.21 0.97
N ALA A 383 8.62 7.01 1.50
CA ALA A 383 8.22 5.76 2.15
C ALA A 383 7.96 4.66 1.12
N LEU A 384 7.31 4.99 -0.01
CA LEU A 384 6.96 4.04 -1.08
C LEU A 384 8.16 3.61 -1.94
N GLU A 385 9.00 4.54 -2.39
CA GLU A 385 10.16 4.25 -3.28
C GLU A 385 11.46 3.96 -2.52
N GLY A 386 11.53 4.44 -1.27
CA GLY A 386 12.75 4.47 -0.47
C GLY A 386 12.67 3.70 0.84
N ASN A 387 11.52 3.13 1.20
CA ASN A 387 11.25 2.56 2.53
C ASN A 387 11.57 3.53 3.69
N ALA A 388 11.62 4.84 3.43
CA ALA A 388 12.12 5.84 4.37
C ALA A 388 11.03 6.33 5.33
N ILE A 389 10.57 5.44 6.22
CA ILE A 389 9.41 5.67 7.09
C ILE A 389 9.59 6.92 7.98
N PHE A 390 10.83 7.23 8.36
CA PHE A 390 11.19 8.27 9.33
C PHE A 390 11.91 9.50 8.73
N GLY A 391 11.94 9.63 7.40
CA GLY A 391 12.44 10.85 6.74
C GLY A 391 13.92 11.19 6.98
N GLN A 392 14.77 10.23 7.36
CA GLN A 392 16.16 10.48 7.76
C GLN A 392 17.01 11.08 6.62
N TRP A 393 17.74 12.17 6.88
CA TRP A 393 18.56 12.86 5.88
C TRP A 393 19.93 12.19 5.68
N THR A 394 20.47 12.32 4.46
CA THR A 394 21.86 12.01 4.12
C THR A 394 22.41 13.04 3.13
N TRP A 395 23.72 13.30 3.22
CA TRP A 395 24.47 14.14 2.29
C TRP A 395 25.41 13.33 1.38
N SER A 396 25.71 12.08 1.73
CA SER A 396 26.81 11.28 1.15
C SER A 396 26.46 9.79 0.98
N GLY A 397 25.28 9.49 0.44
CA GLY A 397 24.87 8.11 0.19
C GLY A 397 23.73 7.94 -0.81
N GLN A 398 23.30 6.67 -0.98
CA GLN A 398 22.10 6.34 -1.74
C GLN A 398 20.86 6.91 -1.03
N GLY A 399 20.16 7.80 -1.71
CA GLY A 399 19.01 8.50 -1.17
C GLY A 399 18.23 9.21 -2.27
N ILE A 400 16.98 9.53 -1.96
CA ILE A 400 16.03 10.15 -2.87
C ILE A 400 16.05 11.66 -2.62
N ALA A 401 16.27 12.45 -3.67
CA ALA A 401 16.18 13.91 -3.57
C ALA A 401 14.72 14.36 -3.47
N PRO A 402 14.38 15.35 -2.61
CA PRO A 402 13.12 16.08 -2.70
C PRO A 402 12.98 16.77 -4.07
N LEU A 403 11.75 16.84 -4.57
CA LEU A 403 11.44 17.47 -5.87
C LEU A 403 11.62 18.99 -5.77
N ASP A 404 10.99 19.62 -4.77
CA ASP A 404 11.02 21.07 -4.53
C ASP A 404 12.26 21.52 -3.72
N ARG A 405 13.41 20.86 -3.94
CA ARG A 405 14.64 21.18 -3.23
C ARG A 405 15.26 22.44 -3.82
N ALA A 406 15.37 23.50 -3.00
CA ALA A 406 16.13 24.69 -3.35
C ALA A 406 17.53 24.33 -3.90
N SER A 407 17.94 24.98 -4.99
CA SER A 407 19.14 24.65 -5.76
C SER A 407 20.43 24.62 -4.93
N ASN A 408 20.50 25.44 -3.87
CA ASN A 408 21.63 25.52 -2.94
C ASN A 408 21.69 24.40 -1.88
N LYS A 409 20.75 23.46 -1.85
CA LYS A 409 20.71 22.37 -0.86
C LYS A 409 21.04 21.02 -1.51
N SER A 410 22.00 20.29 -0.95
CA SER A 410 22.46 18.98 -1.48
C SER A 410 21.84 17.75 -0.80
N HIS A 411 21.13 17.92 0.32
CA HIS A 411 20.56 16.82 1.11
C HIS A 411 19.60 15.92 0.30
N LYS A 412 19.55 14.65 0.70
CA LYS A 412 18.65 13.59 0.20
C LYS A 412 18.01 12.88 1.39
N ILE A 413 16.91 12.17 1.17
CA ILE A 413 16.32 11.25 2.16
C ILE A 413 16.92 9.85 1.96
N LEU A 414 17.38 9.20 3.04
CA LEU A 414 17.98 7.86 2.97
C LEU A 414 17.04 6.85 2.32
N LYS A 415 17.59 5.97 1.46
CA LYS A 415 16.88 4.81 0.92
C LYS A 415 17.28 3.54 1.69
N PHE A 416 16.29 2.71 2.00
CA PHE A 416 16.46 1.43 2.69
C PHE A 416 16.00 0.27 1.81
N PRO A 417 16.64 -0.91 1.88
CA PRO A 417 16.22 -2.07 1.10
C PRO A 417 14.86 -2.60 1.56
N ILE A 418 14.56 -2.51 2.87
CA ILE A 418 13.31 -2.97 3.48
C ILE A 418 12.85 -2.04 4.62
N LEU A 419 11.55 -2.00 4.91
CA LEU A 419 10.95 -1.21 6.01
C LEU A 419 11.66 -1.43 7.36
N ARG A 420 12.01 -2.67 7.70
CA ARG A 420 12.74 -3.02 8.94
C ARG A 420 14.07 -2.27 9.09
N ALA A 421 14.81 -2.10 8.00
CA ALA A 421 16.10 -1.42 8.02
C ALA A 421 15.94 0.07 8.34
N SER A 422 14.85 0.70 7.90
CA SER A 422 14.50 2.07 8.28
C SER A 422 14.14 2.19 9.76
N VAL A 423 13.36 1.23 10.32
CA VAL A 423 13.05 1.20 11.76
C VAL A 423 14.33 1.07 12.60
N LYS A 424 15.23 0.14 12.24
CA LYS A 424 16.54 -0.01 12.91
C LYS A 424 17.37 1.27 12.84
N ALA A 425 17.48 1.89 11.65
CA ALA A 425 18.25 3.12 11.46
C ALA A 425 17.67 4.32 12.23
N TYR A 426 16.35 4.43 12.32
CA TYR A 426 15.66 5.45 13.13
C TYR A 426 15.96 5.29 14.62
N LYS A 427 15.82 4.09 15.18
CA LYS A 427 16.10 3.87 16.60
C LYS A 427 17.57 4.05 16.94
N ASN A 428 18.47 3.58 16.08
CA ASN A 428 19.91 3.82 16.28
C ASN A 428 20.24 5.32 16.22
N ASN A 429 19.56 6.10 15.37
CA ASN A 429 19.75 7.56 15.33
C ASN A 429 19.37 8.23 16.67
N LEU A 430 18.20 7.93 17.23
CA LEU A 430 17.79 8.44 18.55
C LEU A 430 18.72 7.96 19.68
N ASN A 431 19.22 6.73 19.58
CA ASN A 431 20.13 6.14 20.56
C ASN A 431 21.59 6.61 20.45
N THR A 432 22.01 7.28 19.36
CA THR A 432 23.42 7.63 19.14
C THR A 432 23.71 9.09 18.84
N HIS A 433 22.79 9.83 18.20
CA HIS A 433 23.07 11.19 17.76
C HIS A 433 23.09 12.18 18.94
N ASN A 434 24.00 13.16 18.91
CA ASN A 434 24.20 14.11 20.01
C ASN A 434 22.95 14.96 20.29
N SER A 435 22.20 15.35 19.25
CA SER A 435 20.96 16.14 19.36
C SER A 435 19.85 15.48 20.19
N TYR A 436 19.96 14.18 20.47
CA TYR A 436 19.02 13.40 21.28
C TYR A 436 19.62 12.96 22.64
N SER A 437 20.66 13.64 23.13
CA SER A 437 21.19 13.41 24.49
C SER A 437 20.11 13.53 25.56
N LYS A 438 19.35 14.63 25.56
CA LYS A 438 18.23 14.89 26.48
C LYS A 438 17.13 13.83 26.42
N PHE A 439 16.89 13.23 25.24
CA PHE A 439 15.96 12.11 25.09
C PHE A 439 16.43 10.87 25.85
N ARG A 440 17.73 10.53 25.72
CA ARG A 440 18.34 9.39 26.42
C ARG A 440 18.43 9.62 27.92
N GLU A 441 18.83 10.82 28.35
CA GLU A 441 18.86 11.25 29.74
C GLU A 441 17.48 11.15 30.40
N LYS A 442 16.44 11.74 29.80
CA LYS A 442 15.05 11.64 30.29
C LYS A 442 14.60 10.18 30.41
N ARG A 443 14.99 9.33 29.47
CA ARG A 443 14.70 7.88 29.49
C ARG A 443 15.46 7.14 30.60
N SER A 444 16.73 7.47 30.87
CA SER A 444 17.50 6.94 32.01
C SER A 444 16.83 7.34 33.33
N ASN A 445 16.47 8.62 33.48
CA ASN A 445 15.78 9.13 34.66
C ASN A 445 14.40 8.46 34.90
N LEU A 446 13.74 7.94 33.86
CA LEU A 446 12.52 7.12 33.99
C LEU A 446 12.85 5.69 34.43
N ARG A 447 13.89 5.07 33.86
CA ARG A 447 14.40 3.73 34.26
C ARG A 447 14.79 3.71 35.73
N GLU A 448 15.61 4.65 36.18
CA GLU A 448 16.10 4.76 37.56
C GLU A 448 14.97 4.94 38.59
N LYS A 449 13.87 5.57 38.18
CA LYS A 449 12.67 5.77 39.00
C LYS A 449 11.64 4.64 38.86
N ASN A 450 12.01 3.53 38.21
CA ASN A 450 11.14 2.40 37.86
C ASN A 450 9.82 2.82 37.17
N LYS A 451 9.84 3.94 36.44
CA LYS A 451 8.69 4.42 35.67
C LYS A 451 8.66 3.78 34.29
N ARG A 452 7.45 3.47 33.81
CA ARG A 452 7.24 3.01 32.43
C ARG A 452 7.65 4.12 31.46
N ILE A 453 8.48 3.79 30.47
CA ILE A 453 8.93 4.76 29.48
C ILE A 453 7.80 4.99 28.46
N THR A 454 7.02 6.06 28.66
CA THR A 454 5.90 6.38 27.76
C THR A 454 6.33 7.29 26.61
N GLY A 455 5.59 7.26 25.50
CA GLY A 455 5.89 8.13 24.36
C GLY A 455 5.66 9.61 24.65
N LEU A 456 4.59 9.93 25.39
CA LEU A 456 4.21 11.29 25.75
C LEU A 456 5.30 12.00 26.57
N GLU A 457 5.87 11.32 27.59
CA GLU A 457 6.95 11.87 28.44
C GLU A 457 8.26 12.17 27.69
N LEU A 458 8.49 11.54 26.54
CA LEU A 458 9.70 11.76 25.75
C LEU A 458 9.51 12.74 24.59
N THR A 459 8.28 13.02 24.15
CA THR A 459 8.02 13.91 22.99
C THR A 459 8.71 15.26 23.10
N GLU A 460 8.69 15.89 24.27
CA GLU A 460 9.23 17.23 24.52
C GLU A 460 10.74 17.33 24.28
N THR A 461 11.45 16.21 24.35
CA THR A 461 12.91 16.15 24.10
C THR A 461 13.26 16.12 22.60
N LEU A 462 12.27 15.99 21.71
CA LEU A 462 12.46 15.84 20.26
C LEU A 462 12.36 17.15 19.46
N ASN A 463 12.47 18.32 20.10
CA ASN A 463 12.45 19.61 19.39
C ASN A 463 13.52 19.69 18.28
N ASN A 464 14.66 19.00 18.42
CA ASN A 464 15.74 18.94 17.43
C ASN A 464 15.47 17.98 16.25
N TYR A 465 14.38 17.20 16.28
CA TYR A 465 14.08 16.22 15.23
C TYR A 465 13.59 16.87 13.93
N ALA A 466 12.85 17.98 14.05
CA ALA A 466 12.25 18.70 12.92
C ALA A 466 12.47 20.21 13.04
N GLN A 467 12.58 20.89 11.91
CA GLN A 467 12.79 22.36 11.85
C GLN A 467 11.68 23.17 12.54
N THR A 468 10.48 22.60 12.68
CA THR A 468 9.34 23.25 13.35
C THR A 468 9.37 23.15 14.88
N GLY A 469 10.39 22.55 15.48
CA GLY A 469 10.64 22.61 16.92
C GLY A 469 9.48 22.14 17.79
N SER A 470 8.96 23.00 18.66
CA SER A 470 7.86 22.68 19.58
C SER A 470 6.52 22.40 18.88
N GLU A 471 6.28 22.92 17.67
CA GLU A 471 5.08 22.56 16.90
C GLU A 471 5.13 21.10 16.45
N TYR A 472 6.32 20.54 16.21
CA TYR A 472 6.49 19.13 15.92
C TYR A 472 6.03 18.26 17.10
N THR A 473 6.46 18.59 18.31
CA THR A 473 6.17 17.79 19.51
C THR A 473 4.69 17.89 19.91
N LYS A 474 4.04 19.05 19.71
CA LYS A 474 2.57 19.20 19.78
C LYS A 474 1.85 18.28 18.80
N ILE A 475 2.28 18.23 17.54
CA ILE A 475 1.69 17.36 16.51
C ILE A 475 1.86 15.88 16.87
N LEU A 476 3.03 15.46 17.38
CA LEU A 476 3.23 14.09 17.85
C LEU A 476 2.28 13.74 19.00
N ASN A 477 2.16 14.61 20.01
CA ASN A 477 1.24 14.43 21.13
C ASN A 477 -0.22 14.32 20.66
N GLN A 478 -0.63 15.12 19.68
CA GLN A 478 -1.94 15.01 19.05
C GLN A 478 -2.12 13.66 18.35
N ILE A 479 -1.14 13.19 17.56
CA ILE A 479 -1.19 11.90 16.86
C ILE A 479 -1.28 10.74 17.85
N ILE A 480 -0.48 10.75 18.92
CA ILE A 480 -0.51 9.72 19.97
C ILE A 480 -1.90 9.65 20.62
N ARG A 481 -2.46 10.79 21.04
CA ARG A 481 -3.77 10.85 21.71
C ARG A 481 -4.92 10.48 20.78
N GLN A 482 -4.98 11.06 19.58
CA GLN A 482 -6.11 10.85 18.65
C GLN A 482 -6.22 9.41 18.13
N ASN A 483 -5.10 8.70 17.97
CA ASN A 483 -5.08 7.33 17.45
C ASN A 483 -4.84 6.29 18.56
N ARG A 484 -4.89 6.72 19.85
CA ARG A 484 -4.66 5.92 21.06
C ARG A 484 -3.38 5.09 20.98
N LEU A 485 -2.27 5.69 20.57
CA LEU A 485 -1.05 4.92 20.29
C LEU A 485 -0.36 4.40 21.56
N SER A 486 -0.63 4.99 22.72
CA SER A 486 -0.14 4.51 24.02
C SER A 486 -0.65 3.11 24.40
N ASP A 487 -1.80 2.66 23.89
CA ASP A 487 -2.30 1.29 24.11
C ASP A 487 -1.33 0.22 23.59
N PHE A 488 -0.44 0.58 22.65
CA PHE A 488 0.57 -0.27 22.04
C PHE A 488 1.95 -0.24 22.75
N GLU A 489 2.12 0.58 23.79
CA GLU A 489 3.38 0.61 24.56
C GLU A 489 3.73 -0.75 25.21
N PRO A 490 2.81 -1.48 25.89
CA PRO A 490 3.11 -2.77 26.49
C PRO A 490 2.97 -3.96 25.53
N VAL A 491 2.94 -3.74 24.21
CA VAL A 491 2.75 -4.84 23.23
C VAL A 491 4.06 -5.58 22.97
N SER A 492 4.00 -6.91 23.02
CA SER A 492 5.08 -7.83 22.65
C SER A 492 4.70 -8.73 21.46
N LEU A 493 5.67 -9.42 20.86
CA LEU A 493 5.44 -10.43 19.84
C LEU A 493 4.79 -11.69 20.47
N ILE A 494 3.87 -12.33 19.75
CA ILE A 494 3.23 -13.59 20.22
C ILE A 494 4.25 -14.70 20.55
N ASN A 495 5.36 -14.74 19.81
CA ASN A 495 6.43 -15.73 20.00
C ASN A 495 7.62 -15.15 20.78
N SER A 496 7.46 -14.00 21.46
CA SER A 496 8.47 -13.51 22.38
C SER A 496 8.65 -14.53 23.52
N VAL A 497 9.90 -14.79 23.92
CA VAL A 497 10.16 -15.66 25.08
C VAL A 497 9.50 -15.01 26.28
N LYS A 498 8.50 -15.68 26.84
CA LYS A 498 7.71 -15.18 27.95
C LYS A 498 8.64 -14.99 29.15
N LYS A 499 9.10 -13.76 29.36
CA LYS A 499 9.75 -13.37 30.61
C LYS A 499 8.69 -13.48 31.69
N ILE A 500 8.79 -14.56 32.46
CA ILE A 500 8.07 -14.67 33.72
C ILE A 500 8.64 -13.54 34.57
N GLU A 501 7.86 -12.48 34.75
CA GLU A 501 8.12 -11.53 35.83
C GLU A 501 7.98 -12.34 37.12
N LEU A 502 9.12 -12.76 37.67
CA LEU A 502 9.19 -13.28 39.02
C LEU A 502 8.90 -12.08 39.93
N SER A 503 7.63 -11.95 40.31
CA SER A 503 7.24 -11.09 41.42
C SER A 503 7.83 -11.68 42.69
N SER A 504 8.89 -11.04 43.20
CA SER A 504 9.35 -11.19 44.58
C SER A 504 8.29 -10.69 45.57
#